data_AF-A0A8J5TJJ5-F1
#
_entry.id   AF-A0A8J5TJJ5-F1
#
_cell.length_a   1.000
_cell.length_b   1.000
_cell.length_c   1.000
_cell.angle_alpha   90.00
_cell.angle_beta   90.00
_cell.angle_gamma   90.00
#
_symmetry.space_group_name_H-M   'P 1'
#
loop_
_entity.id
_entity.type
_entity.pdbx_description
1 polymer ?
#
loop_
_entity_poly.entity_id
_entity_poly.type
_entity_poly.pdbx_seq_one_letter_code
_entity_poly.pdbx_strand_id
1 'polypeptide(L)' 'MPNEGIINFVITVPRPIFWSSTATGAESHTGEYMASLLKKMVEEIGAMKVLAICTDNASNTKKA' A
#
# COMPACT_ATOMS: atom_id res chain seq x y z
N MET A 1 10.82 -21.79 1.16
CA MET A 1 10.93 -20.37 0.78
C MET A 1 10.13 -19.59 1.81
N PRO A 2 10.65 -18.51 2.41
CA PRO A 2 9.84 -17.69 3.30
C PRO A 2 8.62 -17.18 2.51
N ASN A 3 7.46 -17.11 3.16
CA ASN A 3 6.28 -16.49 2.57
C ASN A 3 6.58 -15.00 2.41
N GLU A 4 6.92 -14.55 1.20
CA GLU A 4 7.09 -13.13 0.92
C GLU A 4 5.72 -12.45 1.04
N GLY A 5 5.66 -11.38 1.83
CA GLY A 5 4.47 -10.57 1.92
C GLY A 5 4.14 -9.93 0.58
N ILE A 6 2.86 -9.91 0.21
CA ILE A 6 2.38 -9.21 -0.96
C ILE A 6 1.47 -8.07 -0.51
N ILE A 7 1.75 -6.87 -1.00
CA ILE A 7 0.91 -5.69 -0.79
C ILE A 7 0.17 -5.38 -2.07
N ASN A 8 -1.16 -5.39 -2.01
CA ASN A 8 -2.02 -5.06 -3.13
C ASN A 8 -2.54 -3.63 -3.00
N PHE A 9 -2.43 -2.86 -4.08
CA PHE A 9 -3.02 -1.53 -4.19
C PHE A 9 -4.27 -1.61 -5.06
N VAL A 10 -5.39 -1.16 -4.49
CA VAL A 10 -6.70 -1.16 -5.15
C VAL A 10 -7.24 0.26 -5.11
N ILE A 11 -7.59 0.80 -6.27
CA ILE A 11 -8.26 2.10 -6.39
C ILE A 11 -9.76 1.84 -6.48
N THR A 12 -10.56 2.59 -5.73
CA THR A 12 -12.00 2.36 -5.64
C THR A 12 -12.79 3.56 -6.18
N VAL A 13 -12.88 3.74 -7.51
CA VAL A 13 -13.83 4.70 -8.13
C VAL A 13 -14.09 4.41 -9.61
N PRO A 14 -15.36 4.44 -10.09
CA PRO A 14 -16.60 4.11 -9.38
C PRO A 14 -16.71 2.61 -9.06
N ARG A 15 -15.76 1.80 -9.54
CA ARG A 15 -15.61 0.37 -9.24
C ARG A 15 -14.17 0.09 -8.80
N PRO A 16 -13.93 -0.98 -8.03
CA PRO A 16 -12.57 -1.36 -7.67
C PRO A 16 -11.75 -1.74 -8.91
N ILE A 17 -10.55 -1.18 -8.99
CA ILE A 17 -9.54 -1.50 -9.99
C ILE A 17 -8.30 -1.94 -9.23
N PHE A 18 -7.83 -3.14 -9.53
CA PHE A 18 -6.51 -3.57 -9.10
C PHE A 18 -5.47 -2.70 -9.80
N TRP A 19 -4.73 -1.92 -9.03
CA TRP A 19 -3.75 -0.98 -9.57
C TRP A 19 -2.39 -1.64 -9.71
N SER A 20 -1.90 -2.24 -8.64
CA SER A 20 -0.60 -2.91 -8.63
C SER A 20 -0.46 -3.85 -7.43
N SER A 21 0.56 -4.70 -7.48
CA SER A 21 0.99 -5.55 -6.38
C SER A 21 2.49 -5.47 -6.24
N THR A 22 2.98 -5.41 -5.00
CA THR A 22 4.41 -5.37 -4.68
C THR A 22 4.75 -6.50 -3.72
N ALA A 23 5.69 -7.34 -4.12
CA ALA A 23 6.34 -8.27 -3.21
C ALA A 23 7.29 -7.50 -2.30
N THR A 24 7.23 -7.73 -1.01
CA THR A 24 8.04 -7.02 -0.03
C THR A 24 9.43 -7.63 0.15
N GLY A 25 9.69 -8.80 -0.44
CA GLY A 25 10.96 -9.50 -0.29
C GLY A 25 11.31 -9.76 1.18
N ALA A 26 12.59 -9.59 1.51
CA ALA A 26 13.14 -9.71 2.88
C ALA A 26 13.00 -8.44 3.73
N GLU A 27 12.41 -7.36 3.18
CA GLU A 27 12.20 -6.13 3.95
C GLU A 27 11.24 -6.40 5.10
N SER A 28 11.65 -6.06 6.33
CA SER A 28 10.71 -6.06 7.44
C SER A 28 9.63 -5.04 7.11
N HIS A 29 8.35 -5.44 7.11
CA HIS A 29 7.21 -4.57 6.85
C HIS A 29 7.06 -3.49 7.92
N THR A 30 8.05 -2.65 8.20
CA THR A 30 7.95 -1.61 9.22
C THR A 30 6.88 -0.59 8.83
N GLY A 31 6.41 0.19 9.81
CA GLY A 31 5.47 1.27 9.52
C GLY A 31 6.05 2.27 8.51
N GLU A 32 7.34 2.59 8.63
CA GLU A 32 8.03 3.49 7.71
C GLU A 32 8.07 2.95 6.28
N TYR A 33 8.30 1.65 6.11
CA TYR A 33 8.28 1.02 4.79
C TYR A 33 6.88 1.11 4.18
N MET A 34 5.84 0.77 4.95
CA MET A 34 4.44 0.88 4.51
C MET A 34 4.08 2.32 4.13
N ALA A 35 4.48 3.31 4.93
CA ALA A 35 4.26 4.72 4.67
C ALA A 35 4.94 5.17 3.37
N SER A 36 6.16 4.70 3.11
CA SER A 36 6.90 5.01 1.88
C SER A 36 6.21 4.46 0.63
N LEU A 37 5.66 3.25 0.70
CA LEU A 37 4.91 2.63 -0.38
C LEU A 37 3.60 3.37 -0.66
N LEU A 38 2.86 3.73 0.41
CA LEU A 38 1.64 4.53 0.29
C LEU A 38 1.92 5.89 -0.33
N LYS A 39 2.97 6.58 0.11
CA LYS A 39 3.40 7.87 -0.44
C LYS A 39 3.71 7.77 -1.93
N LYS A 40 4.52 6.79 -2.33
CA LYS A 40 4.85 6.54 -3.74
C LYS A 40 3.58 6.31 -4.57
N MET A 41 2.64 5.51 -4.08
CA MET A 41 1.38 5.23 -4.77
C MET A 41 0.51 6.49 -4.92
N VAL A 42 0.42 7.31 -3.89
CA VAL A 42 -0.30 8.60 -3.95
C VAL A 42 0.34 9.57 -4.96
N GLU A 43 1.68 9.61 -5.00
CA GLU A 43 2.42 10.42 -5.97
C GLU A 43 2.19 9.93 -7.41
N GLU A 44 2.16 8.60 -7.64
CA GLU A 44 1.87 8.00 -8.94
C GLU A 44 0.45 8.27 -9.44
N ILE A 45 -0.56 8.17 -8.57
CA ILE A 45 -1.96 8.51 -8.92
C ILE A 45 -2.11 10.03 -9.11
N GLY A 46 -1.37 10.80 -8.31
CA GLY A 46 -1.48 12.23 -8.15
C GLY A 46 -2.27 12.57 -6.88
N ALA A 47 -1.61 13.25 -5.93
CA ALA A 47 -2.15 13.51 -4.59
C ALA A 47 -3.54 14.18 -4.58
N MET A 48 -3.81 15.08 -5.51
CA MET A 48 -5.11 15.76 -5.62
C MET A 48 -6.26 14.86 -6.08
N LYS A 49 -5.97 13.63 -6.53
CA LYS A 49 -6.97 12.63 -6.95
C LYS A 49 -7.24 11.58 -5.88
N VAL A 50 -6.54 11.62 -4.75
CA VAL A 50 -6.70 10.67 -3.64
C VAL A 50 -7.44 11.37 -2.50
N LEU A 51 -8.65 10.90 -2.19
CA LEU A 51 -9.44 11.43 -1.08
C LEU A 51 -9.07 10.79 0.26
N ALA A 52 -8.85 9.47 0.26
CA ALA A 52 -8.58 8.69 1.46
C ALA A 52 -7.80 7.43 1.11
N ILE A 53 -7.04 6.92 2.08
CA ILE A 53 -6.38 5.63 2.04
C ILE A 53 -7.04 4.75 3.10
N CYS A 54 -7.46 3.54 2.69
CA CYS A 54 -7.99 2.53 3.58
C CYS A 54 -7.03 1.35 3.59
N THR A 55 -6.63 0.92 4.78
CA THR A 55 -5.69 -0.18 4.96
C THR A 55 -6.28 -1.24 5.90
N ASP A 56 -5.66 -2.40 5.96
CA ASP A 56 -6.03 -3.42 6.94
C ASP A 56 -5.56 -3.04 8.36
N ASN A 57 -5.96 -3.84 9.35
CA ASN A 57 -5.73 -3.57 10.76
C ASN A 57 -4.37 -4.09 11.28
N ALA A 58 -3.44 -4.44 10.38
CA ALA A 58 -2.13 -4.98 10.75
C ALA A 58 -1.29 -3.97 11.54
N SER A 59 -0.45 -4.47 12.44
CA SER A 59 0.26 -3.65 13.43
C SER A 59 1.19 -2.61 12.81
N ASN A 60 1.84 -2.93 11.70
CA ASN A 60 2.74 -2.00 11.03
C ASN A 60 2.01 -1.04 10.10
N THR A 61 0.91 -1.49 9.49
CA THR A 61 0.01 -0.64 8.72
C THR A 61 -0.61 0.47 9.58
N LYS A 62 -0.93 0.19 10.84
CA LYS A 62 -1.39 1.21 11.81
C LYS A 62 -0.36 2.27 12.17
N LYS A 63 0.93 1.95 12.02
CA LYS A 63 2.05 2.85 12.34
C LYS A 63 2.52 3.64 11.11
N ALA A 64 1.99 3.31 9.94
CA ALA A 64 2.32 3.92 8.66
C ALA A 64 1.67 5.30 8.52
#